data_AF-A0A7D7YZW4-F1
#
_entry.id   AF-A0A7D7YZW4-F1
#
_cell.length_a   1.000
_cell.length_b   1.000
_cell.length_c   1.000
_cell.angle_alpha   90.00
_cell.angle_beta   90.00
_cell.angle_gamma   90.00
#
_symmetry.space_group_name_H-M   'P 1'
#
loop_
_entity.id
_entity.type
_entity.pdbx_description
1 polymer ?
#
loop_
_entity_poly.entity_id
_entity_poly.type
_entity_poly.pdbx_seq_one_letter_code
_entity_poly.pdbx_strand_id
1 'polypeptide(L)'
;MGGENHELLLPLVEEENICLPLPINVVSKYWNVELSMDEAIDIAKKYSGFEGSILIEGIEFAERCGLTCKIVHSSLVELKKIIDLGIPPIVILPGIPEITQHASVITGYNDEEKTILHYIQKGNQEGEQQEGAIPQGIFEKEWSEEGKLLIILAPSEILSSVELEKGSNNDSNFLCFVSEKQNILKNYSQALQSLKQAVDLDVSNSTALNLLGAAMNGQNSPECIKYYEKCIEINNRSFLSFNGLGNFYLKTNQFEKAEDCYSKAIEINPKRSAKIYKNRAYLREKQNKNSDAKDDLKNYLKYYSKAPDRGIIEQAIREL
;
A
#
# COMPACT_ATOMS: atom_id res chain seq x y z
N MET A 1 1.06 -35.02 -16.36
CA MET A 1 0.67 -33.89 -17.24
C MET A 1 1.16 -32.68 -16.48
N GLY A 2 2.23 -32.05 -16.98
CA GLY A 2 2.88 -30.96 -16.26
C GLY A 2 1.95 -29.75 -16.28
N GLY A 3 1.69 -29.16 -15.11
CA GLY A 3 1.01 -27.87 -15.02
C GLY A 3 1.76 -26.85 -15.87
N GLU A 4 1.01 -25.96 -16.53
CA GLU A 4 1.61 -24.80 -17.17
C GLU A 4 2.29 -23.97 -16.07
N ASN A 5 3.64 -23.92 -16.07
CA ASN A 5 4.38 -23.09 -15.14
C ASN A 5 4.27 -21.63 -15.62
N HIS A 6 3.41 -20.86 -14.99
CA HIS A 6 3.26 -19.42 -15.22
C HIS A 6 4.24 -18.64 -14.34
N GLU A 7 5.54 -18.83 -14.58
CA GLU A 7 6.63 -18.31 -13.74
C GLU A 7 7.62 -17.46 -14.55
N LEU A 8 8.06 -16.37 -13.94
CA LEU A 8 9.05 -15.43 -14.44
C LEU A 8 10.35 -15.59 -13.66
N LEU A 9 11.44 -15.85 -14.37
CA LEU A 9 12.77 -15.88 -13.79
C LEU A 9 13.30 -14.44 -13.66
N LEU A 10 13.36 -13.94 -12.43
CA LEU A 10 13.82 -12.58 -12.13
C LEU A 10 15.27 -12.57 -11.62
N PRO A 11 16.05 -11.51 -11.87
CA PRO A 11 17.41 -11.41 -11.36
C PRO A 11 17.45 -11.29 -9.84
N LEU A 12 18.50 -11.85 -9.21
CA LEU A 12 18.81 -11.59 -7.80
C LEU A 12 19.36 -10.16 -7.67
N VAL A 13 18.76 -9.38 -6.76
CA VAL A 13 19.17 -7.99 -6.52
C VAL A 13 19.41 -7.78 -5.02
N GLU A 14 20.64 -7.49 -4.66
CA GLU A 14 21.04 -7.28 -3.26
C GLU A 14 20.95 -5.82 -2.81
N GLU A 15 21.01 -4.89 -3.77
CA GLU A 15 21.09 -3.47 -3.50
C GLU A 15 19.72 -2.78 -3.66
N GLU A 16 19.32 -2.04 -2.63
CA GLU A 16 18.16 -1.16 -2.69
C GLU A 16 18.41 0.16 -1.93
N ASN A 17 17.62 1.16 -2.27
CA ASN A 17 17.64 2.47 -1.63
C ASN A 17 16.20 3.01 -1.54
N ILE A 18 15.95 3.99 -0.67
CA ILE A 18 14.63 4.63 -0.54
C ILE A 18 14.09 5.19 -1.88
N CYS A 19 14.96 5.60 -2.80
CA CYS A 19 14.61 6.10 -4.15
C CYS A 19 14.85 5.06 -5.27
N LEU A 20 15.44 3.90 -4.94
CA LEU A 20 15.57 2.75 -5.84
C LEU A 20 15.14 1.49 -5.07
N PRO A 21 13.85 1.36 -4.76
CA PRO A 21 13.36 0.26 -3.96
C PRO A 21 13.49 -1.06 -4.71
N LEU A 22 13.66 -2.16 -3.97
CA LEU A 22 13.93 -3.48 -4.54
C LEU A 22 13.02 -3.87 -5.72
N PRO A 23 11.67 -3.72 -5.68
CA PRO A 23 10.80 -4.08 -6.80
C PRO A 23 11.15 -3.36 -8.11
N ILE A 24 11.49 -2.07 -8.03
CA ILE A 24 11.87 -1.27 -9.20
C ILE A 24 13.21 -1.74 -9.76
N ASN A 25 14.18 -2.01 -8.89
CA ASN A 25 15.51 -2.45 -9.31
C ASN A 25 15.46 -3.85 -9.96
N VAL A 26 14.71 -4.78 -9.37
CA VAL A 26 14.48 -6.14 -9.92
C VAL A 26 13.84 -6.07 -11.30
N VAL A 27 12.74 -5.32 -11.45
CA VAL A 27 12.05 -5.21 -12.75
C VAL A 27 12.90 -4.49 -13.79
N SER A 28 13.67 -3.47 -13.39
CA SER A 28 14.55 -2.76 -14.33
C SER A 28 15.66 -3.68 -14.86
N LYS A 29 16.30 -4.45 -13.98
CA LYS A 29 17.32 -5.43 -14.40
C LYS A 29 16.74 -6.58 -15.24
N TYR A 30 15.49 -7.00 -14.97
CA TYR A 30 14.80 -7.98 -15.82
C TYR A 30 14.73 -7.52 -17.28
N TRP A 31 14.54 -6.21 -17.51
CA TRP A 31 14.56 -5.59 -18.84
C TRP A 31 15.95 -5.19 -19.34
N ASN A 32 17.02 -5.62 -18.68
CA ASN A 32 18.41 -5.21 -18.94
C ASN A 32 18.63 -3.68 -18.84
N VAL A 33 17.87 -3.01 -17.98
CA VAL A 33 18.04 -1.58 -17.67
C VAL A 33 18.74 -1.46 -16.31
N GLU A 34 19.98 -0.98 -16.35
CA GLU A 34 20.78 -0.74 -15.15
C GLU A 34 20.50 0.65 -14.58
N LEU A 35 20.06 0.69 -13.31
CA LEU A 35 19.84 1.92 -12.56
C LEU A 35 20.98 2.14 -11.59
N SER A 36 21.70 3.26 -11.73
CA SER A 36 22.89 3.55 -10.93
C SER A 36 22.54 3.75 -9.45
N MET A 37 23.16 2.95 -8.58
CA MET A 37 23.01 3.11 -7.13
C MET A 37 23.60 4.44 -6.63
N ASP A 38 24.67 4.94 -7.26
CA ASP A 38 25.25 6.25 -6.92
C ASP A 38 24.27 7.40 -7.21
N GLU A 39 23.54 7.34 -8.34
CA GLU A 39 22.49 8.32 -8.65
C GLU A 39 21.32 8.18 -7.67
N ALA A 40 20.89 6.96 -7.35
CA ALA A 40 19.82 6.72 -6.37
C ALA A 40 20.18 7.31 -4.98
N ILE A 41 21.43 7.13 -4.54
CA ILE A 41 21.95 7.71 -3.29
C ILE A 41 21.95 9.24 -3.37
N ASP A 42 22.30 9.83 -4.51
CA ASP A 42 22.27 11.28 -4.67
C ASP A 42 20.83 11.84 -4.61
N ILE A 43 19.87 11.19 -5.27
CA ILE A 43 18.44 11.54 -5.21
C ILE A 43 17.94 11.45 -3.76
N ALA A 44 18.32 10.39 -3.04
CA ALA A 44 17.92 10.14 -1.66
C ALA A 44 18.33 11.27 -0.69
N LYS A 45 19.36 12.06 -1.00
CA LYS A 45 19.79 13.21 -0.16
C LYS A 45 18.68 14.25 0.04
N LYS A 46 17.70 14.33 -0.87
CA LYS A 46 16.51 15.21 -0.74
C LYS A 46 15.59 14.80 0.41
N TYR A 47 15.67 13.55 0.86
CA TYR A 47 14.71 12.90 1.75
C TYR A 47 15.32 12.58 3.13
N SER A 48 16.16 13.47 3.64
CA SER A 48 16.88 13.26 4.91
C SER A 48 15.92 12.95 6.07
N GLY A 49 16.16 11.82 6.74
CA GLY A 49 15.37 11.36 7.89
C GLY A 49 14.06 10.63 7.53
N PHE A 50 13.77 10.40 6.25
CA PHE A 50 12.68 9.53 5.84
C PHE A 50 13.13 8.06 5.83
N GLU A 51 12.33 7.18 6.44
CA GLU A 51 12.52 5.73 6.41
C GLU A 51 11.39 5.11 5.58
N GLY A 52 11.75 4.20 4.67
CA GLY A 52 10.82 3.52 3.77
C GLY A 52 11.12 3.77 2.28
N SER A 53 10.21 3.33 1.40
CA SER A 53 10.37 3.44 -0.05
C SER A 53 9.58 4.61 -0.62
N ILE A 54 10.19 5.35 -1.54
CA ILE A 54 9.60 6.43 -2.33
C ILE A 54 9.44 5.90 -3.75
N LEU A 55 8.41 5.07 -3.95
CA LEU A 55 8.26 4.28 -5.18
C LEU A 55 8.26 5.12 -6.46
N ILE A 56 7.70 6.34 -6.39
CA ILE A 56 7.64 7.25 -7.53
C ILE A 56 9.02 7.77 -7.97
N GLU A 57 9.98 7.94 -7.05
CA GLU A 57 11.36 8.30 -7.44
C GLU A 57 12.02 7.16 -8.21
N GLY A 58 11.78 5.91 -7.80
CA GLY A 58 12.25 4.74 -8.52
C GLY A 58 11.61 4.63 -9.91
N ILE A 59 10.30 4.84 -10.00
CA ILE A 59 9.57 4.85 -11.29
C ILE A 59 10.12 5.93 -12.21
N GLU A 60 10.19 7.19 -11.74
CA GLU A 60 10.71 8.31 -12.53
C GLU A 60 12.18 8.09 -12.93
N PHE A 61 12.97 7.40 -12.12
CA PHE A 61 14.35 7.04 -12.48
C PHE A 61 14.37 5.98 -13.60
N ALA A 62 13.59 4.91 -13.45
CA ALA A 62 13.45 3.90 -14.50
C ALA A 62 12.97 4.49 -15.84
N GLU A 63 12.04 5.45 -15.80
CA GLU A 63 11.55 6.13 -17.00
C GLU A 63 12.62 6.97 -17.70
N ARG A 64 13.49 7.67 -16.93
CA ARG A 64 14.66 8.36 -17.51
C ARG A 64 15.64 7.40 -18.20
N CYS A 65 15.64 6.14 -17.80
CA CYS A 65 16.50 5.09 -18.34
C CYS A 65 15.84 4.25 -19.45
N GLY A 66 14.67 4.67 -19.96
CA GLY A 66 14.05 4.08 -21.15
C GLY A 66 12.92 3.08 -20.87
N LEU A 67 12.51 2.92 -19.62
CA LEU A 67 11.28 2.19 -19.29
C LEU A 67 10.07 3.12 -19.33
N THR A 68 8.88 2.55 -19.27
CA THR A 68 7.62 3.27 -19.17
C THR A 68 6.77 2.62 -18.10
N CYS A 69 6.08 3.42 -17.30
CA CYS A 69 5.23 2.94 -16.22
C CYS A 69 3.74 3.06 -16.55
N LYS A 70 2.96 2.06 -16.15
CA LYS A 70 1.51 2.13 -16.02
C LYS A 70 1.10 1.73 -14.61
N ILE A 71 0.29 2.55 -13.96
CA ILE A 71 -0.24 2.32 -12.61
C ILE A 71 -1.76 2.24 -12.67
N VAL A 72 -2.32 1.04 -12.51
CA VAL A 72 -3.73 0.78 -12.79
C VAL A 72 -4.43 0.07 -11.64
N HIS A 73 -5.74 0.31 -11.53
CA HIS A 73 -6.62 -0.60 -10.79
C HIS A 73 -6.84 -1.83 -11.67
N SER A 74 -6.67 -3.01 -11.09
CA SER A 74 -6.62 -4.25 -11.86
C SER A 74 -7.47 -5.36 -11.24
N SER A 75 -7.46 -6.52 -11.90
CA SER A 75 -8.12 -7.74 -11.47
C SER A 75 -7.11 -8.88 -11.38
N LEU A 76 -7.48 -9.98 -10.73
CA LEU A 76 -6.62 -11.16 -10.72
C LEU A 76 -6.44 -11.75 -12.12
N VAL A 77 -7.45 -11.61 -12.99
CA VAL A 77 -7.40 -12.07 -14.38
C VAL A 77 -6.40 -11.25 -15.18
N GLU A 78 -6.44 -9.92 -15.04
CA GLU A 78 -5.48 -9.04 -15.69
C GLU A 78 -4.06 -9.26 -15.15
N LEU A 79 -3.88 -9.40 -13.83
CA LEU A 79 -2.58 -9.72 -13.24
C LEU A 79 -1.96 -10.97 -13.88
N LYS A 80 -2.72 -12.07 -13.99
CA LYS A 80 -2.28 -13.32 -14.61
C LYS A 80 -1.93 -13.13 -16.09
N LYS A 81 -2.76 -12.39 -16.83
CA LYS A 81 -2.49 -12.02 -18.23
C LYS A 81 -1.16 -11.27 -18.39
N ILE A 82 -0.86 -10.33 -17.49
CA ILE A 82 0.41 -9.58 -17.52
C ILE A 82 1.61 -10.51 -17.27
N ILE A 83 1.48 -11.45 -16.33
CA ILE A 83 2.50 -12.47 -16.07
C ILE A 83 2.71 -13.34 -17.32
N ASP A 84 1.64 -13.82 -17.94
CA ASP A 84 1.69 -14.67 -19.14
C ASP A 84 2.32 -13.96 -20.37
N LEU A 85 2.29 -12.63 -20.38
CA LEU A 85 3.00 -11.80 -21.38
C LEU A 85 4.51 -11.66 -21.09
N GLY A 86 5.02 -12.28 -20.04
CA GLY A 86 6.42 -12.16 -19.64
C GLY A 86 6.74 -10.84 -18.93
N ILE A 87 5.74 -10.16 -18.36
CA ILE A 87 5.93 -8.85 -17.75
C ILE A 87 5.84 -8.99 -16.22
N PRO A 88 6.91 -8.70 -15.46
CA PRO A 88 6.89 -8.81 -14.00
C PRO A 88 6.04 -7.68 -13.39
N PRO A 89 4.86 -7.99 -12.83
CA PRO A 89 4.00 -6.97 -12.25
C PRO A 89 4.44 -6.64 -10.83
N ILE A 90 4.34 -5.38 -10.45
CA ILE A 90 4.50 -4.94 -9.07
C ILE A 90 3.12 -4.67 -8.48
N VAL A 91 2.84 -5.21 -7.29
CA VAL A 91 1.58 -4.99 -6.58
C VAL A 91 1.84 -4.35 -5.22
N ILE A 92 0.85 -3.63 -4.71
CA ILE A 92 0.87 -3.10 -3.35
C ILE A 92 0.05 -4.03 -2.45
N LEU A 93 0.71 -4.60 -1.44
CA LEU A 93 0.08 -5.44 -0.42
C LEU A 93 0.18 -4.78 0.96
N PRO A 94 -0.73 -5.11 1.89
CA PRO A 94 -0.58 -4.70 3.27
C PRO A 94 0.75 -5.18 3.84
N GLY A 95 1.53 -4.26 4.41
CA GLY A 95 2.75 -4.61 5.15
C GLY A 95 2.45 -5.40 6.43
N ILE A 96 3.50 -5.95 7.03
CA ILE A 96 3.45 -6.48 8.40
C ILE A 96 3.12 -5.32 9.36
N PRO A 97 2.44 -5.46 10.51
CA PRO A 97 2.06 -4.34 11.39
C PRO A 97 3.15 -3.31 11.73
N GLU A 98 4.42 -3.72 11.64
CA GLU A 98 5.60 -2.88 11.83
C GLU A 98 6.08 -2.12 10.56
N ILE A 99 5.65 -2.53 9.37
CA ILE A 99 6.06 -2.00 8.07
C ILE A 99 4.83 -1.41 7.36
N THR A 100 4.95 -0.20 6.80
CA THR A 100 3.93 0.38 5.91
C THR A 100 3.75 -0.47 4.65
N GLN A 101 2.73 -0.16 3.82
CA GLN A 101 2.43 -0.85 2.55
C GLN A 101 3.69 -1.41 1.85
N HIS A 102 3.63 -2.68 1.44
CA HIS A 102 4.75 -3.38 0.84
C HIS A 102 4.52 -3.53 -0.67
N ALA A 103 5.39 -2.92 -1.47
CA ALA A 103 5.46 -3.18 -2.89
C ALA A 103 6.16 -4.53 -3.11
N SER A 104 5.55 -5.43 -3.88
CA SER A 104 6.09 -6.76 -4.16
C SER A 104 6.03 -7.08 -5.65
N VAL A 105 7.08 -7.70 -6.18
CA VAL A 105 7.09 -8.20 -7.56
C VAL A 105 6.44 -9.58 -7.57
N ILE A 106 5.46 -9.78 -8.43
CA ILE A 106 4.82 -11.08 -8.64
C ILE A 106 5.63 -11.85 -9.67
N THR A 107 6.11 -13.03 -9.29
CA THR A 107 6.92 -13.88 -10.17
C THR A 107 6.05 -14.87 -10.93
N GLY A 108 4.86 -15.20 -10.45
CA GLY A 108 4.02 -16.19 -11.11
C GLY A 108 2.75 -16.55 -10.39
N TYR A 109 2.09 -17.61 -10.85
CA TYR A 109 0.94 -18.21 -10.18
C TYR A 109 0.82 -19.70 -10.49
N ASN A 110 0.09 -20.42 -9.63
CA ASN A 110 -0.26 -21.82 -9.84
C ASN A 110 -1.78 -21.99 -9.64
N ASP A 111 -2.49 -22.37 -10.69
CA ASP A 111 -3.95 -22.55 -10.65
C ASP A 111 -4.40 -23.83 -9.96
N GLU A 112 -3.59 -24.89 -10.00
CA GLU A 112 -3.88 -26.16 -9.31
C GLU A 112 -3.81 -25.98 -7.79
N GLU A 113 -2.72 -25.36 -7.32
CA GLU A 113 -2.47 -25.09 -5.90
C GLU A 113 -3.19 -23.81 -5.41
N LYS A 114 -3.73 -23.01 -6.32
CA LYS A 114 -4.36 -21.71 -6.06
C LYS A 114 -3.43 -20.78 -5.29
N THR A 115 -2.24 -20.56 -5.81
CA THR A 115 -1.21 -19.71 -5.20
C THR A 115 -0.73 -18.62 -6.15
N ILE A 116 -0.34 -17.49 -5.58
CA ILE A 116 0.38 -16.40 -6.25
C ILE A 116 1.80 -16.42 -5.74
N LEU A 117 2.76 -16.40 -6.66
CA LEU A 117 4.18 -16.45 -6.37
C LEU A 117 4.75 -15.03 -6.38
N HIS A 118 5.56 -14.68 -5.40
CA HIS A 118 6.16 -13.36 -5.30
C HIS A 118 7.65 -13.44 -4.97
N TYR A 119 8.36 -12.39 -5.37
CA TYR A 119 9.79 -12.29 -5.22
C TYR A 119 10.20 -12.17 -3.75
N ILE A 120 11.15 -12.99 -3.31
CA ILE A 120 11.84 -12.87 -2.02
C ILE A 120 13.34 -12.67 -2.27
N GLN A 121 13.89 -11.58 -1.73
CA GLN A 121 15.27 -11.16 -1.95
C GLN A 121 16.31 -12.14 -1.40
N LYS A 122 16.05 -12.74 -0.23
CA LYS A 122 17.00 -13.63 0.46
C LYS A 122 16.30 -14.93 0.84
N GLY A 123 16.79 -16.04 0.31
CA GLY A 123 16.39 -17.36 0.75
C GLY A 123 16.99 -17.77 2.10
N ASN A 124 16.73 -19.02 2.49
CA ASN A 124 17.28 -19.64 3.70
C ASN A 124 18.79 -19.95 3.59
N GLN A 125 19.36 -19.92 2.38
CA GLN A 125 20.78 -20.14 2.09
C GLN A 125 21.37 -18.94 1.33
N GLU A 126 22.66 -18.64 1.54
CA GLU A 126 23.36 -17.58 0.82
C GLU A 126 23.42 -17.90 -0.69
N GLY A 127 22.97 -16.96 -1.52
CA GLY A 127 22.99 -17.07 -2.98
C GLY A 127 21.76 -17.76 -3.62
N GLU A 128 20.79 -18.23 -2.82
CA GLU A 128 19.53 -18.77 -3.35
C GLU A 128 18.42 -17.70 -3.36
N GLN A 129 17.81 -17.49 -4.52
CA GLN A 129 16.53 -16.80 -4.61
C GLN A 129 15.43 -17.72 -4.07
N GLN A 130 14.59 -17.20 -3.18
CA GLN A 130 13.37 -17.88 -2.78
C GLN A 130 12.16 -17.26 -3.46
N GLU A 131 11.17 -18.10 -3.72
CA GLU A 131 9.85 -17.68 -4.14
C GLU A 131 8.91 -17.80 -2.95
N GLY A 132 8.24 -16.70 -2.62
CA GLY A 132 7.17 -16.73 -1.65
C GLY A 132 5.90 -17.18 -2.32
N ALA A 133 5.10 -18.00 -1.64
CA ALA A 133 3.79 -18.42 -2.12
C ALA A 133 2.70 -17.85 -1.19
N ILE A 134 1.77 -17.09 -1.78
CA ILE A 134 0.60 -16.55 -1.09
C ILE A 134 -0.63 -17.31 -1.61
N PRO A 135 -1.46 -17.92 -0.73
CA PRO A 135 -2.72 -18.49 -1.17
C PRO A 135 -3.57 -17.44 -1.88
N GLN A 136 -4.09 -17.76 -3.07
CA GLN A 136 -4.75 -16.81 -3.97
C GLN A 136 -5.91 -16.05 -3.30
N GLY A 137 -6.69 -16.74 -2.46
CA GLY A 137 -7.79 -16.10 -1.72
C GLY A 137 -7.31 -15.09 -0.68
N ILE A 138 -6.12 -15.29 -0.08
CA ILE A 138 -5.50 -14.33 0.83
C ILE A 138 -4.96 -13.16 0.02
N PHE A 139 -4.22 -13.43 -1.05
CA PHE A 139 -3.69 -12.41 -1.96
C PHE A 139 -4.79 -11.47 -2.47
N GLU A 140 -5.87 -12.02 -3.03
CA GLU A 140 -6.96 -11.21 -3.58
C GLU A 140 -7.65 -10.38 -2.51
N LYS A 141 -7.87 -10.97 -1.32
CA LYS A 141 -8.43 -10.26 -0.17
C LYS A 141 -7.55 -9.07 0.21
N GLU A 142 -6.26 -9.29 0.42
CA GLU A 142 -5.31 -8.27 0.87
C GLU A 142 -5.07 -7.20 -0.19
N TRP A 143 -4.91 -7.59 -1.45
CA TRP A 143 -4.75 -6.67 -2.58
C TRP A 143 -6.00 -5.79 -2.79
N SER A 144 -7.19 -6.32 -2.54
CA SER A 144 -8.44 -5.53 -2.60
C SER A 144 -8.52 -4.43 -1.53
N GLU A 145 -7.88 -4.62 -0.37
CA GLU A 145 -7.81 -3.60 0.69
C GLU A 145 -6.94 -2.41 0.25
N GLU A 146 -6.03 -2.62 -0.70
CA GLU A 146 -5.16 -1.60 -1.32
C GLU A 146 -5.70 -1.08 -2.66
N GLY A 147 -6.97 -1.37 -2.96
CA GLY A 147 -7.59 -0.94 -4.23
C GLY A 147 -6.95 -1.59 -5.45
N LYS A 148 -6.48 -2.85 -5.34
CA LYS A 148 -5.95 -3.67 -6.43
C LYS A 148 -4.98 -2.94 -7.37
N LEU A 149 -4.09 -2.14 -6.78
CA LEU A 149 -3.10 -1.38 -7.54
C LEU A 149 -2.07 -2.32 -8.16
N LEU A 150 -1.94 -2.23 -9.48
CA LEU A 150 -0.96 -2.91 -10.32
C LEU A 150 -0.04 -1.86 -10.94
N ILE A 151 1.26 -2.07 -10.80
CA ILE A 151 2.30 -1.23 -11.40
C ILE A 151 3.03 -2.10 -12.43
N ILE A 152 3.07 -1.63 -13.66
CA ILE A 152 3.70 -2.29 -14.80
C ILE A 152 4.81 -1.38 -15.28
N LEU A 153 6.05 -1.87 -15.21
CA LEU A 153 7.23 -1.17 -15.69
C LEU A 153 7.88 -2.02 -16.78
N ALA A 154 7.93 -1.50 -18.00
CA ALA A 154 8.45 -2.21 -19.17
C ALA A 154 8.91 -1.23 -20.26
N PRO A 155 9.72 -1.68 -21.23
CA PRO A 155 9.99 -0.92 -22.45
C PRO A 155 8.69 -0.48 -23.15
N SER A 156 8.72 0.72 -23.73
CA SER A 156 7.56 1.34 -24.40
C SER A 156 6.94 0.43 -25.46
N GLU A 157 7.77 -0.27 -26.24
CA GLU A 157 7.33 -1.17 -27.31
C GLU A 157 6.49 -2.33 -26.75
N ILE A 158 6.90 -2.90 -25.62
CA ILE A 158 6.18 -3.97 -24.93
C ILE A 158 4.88 -3.41 -24.37
N LEU A 159 4.94 -2.29 -23.65
CA LEU A 159 3.80 -1.73 -22.95
C LEU A 159 2.71 -1.17 -23.89
N SER A 160 3.09 -0.83 -25.13
CA SER A 160 2.16 -0.42 -26.19
C SER A 160 1.26 -1.56 -26.69
N SER A 161 1.71 -2.81 -26.53
CA SER A 161 0.96 -4.02 -26.92
C SER A 161 0.05 -4.54 -25.79
N VAL A 162 0.19 -4.00 -24.58
CA VAL A 162 -0.58 -4.44 -23.41
C VAL A 162 -1.96 -3.78 -23.41
N GLU A 163 -2.98 -4.57 -23.67
CA GLU A 163 -4.38 -4.18 -23.52
C GLU A 163 -4.84 -4.37 -22.06
N LEU A 164 -5.12 -3.24 -21.39
CA LEU A 164 -5.60 -3.19 -20.02
C LEU A 164 -7.13 -3.06 -19.95
N GLU A 165 -7.70 -3.48 -18.81
CA GLU A 165 -9.12 -3.39 -18.49
C GLU A 165 -9.61 -1.93 -18.53
N LYS A 166 -10.86 -1.75 -18.97
CA LYS A 166 -11.46 -0.42 -19.08
C LYS A 166 -11.72 0.17 -17.68
N GLY A 167 -11.48 1.46 -17.54
CA GLY A 167 -11.74 2.21 -16.30
C GLY A 167 -10.50 2.42 -15.43
N SER A 168 -9.35 1.84 -15.78
CA SER A 168 -8.09 2.20 -15.11
C SER A 168 -7.56 3.55 -15.61
N ASN A 169 -7.46 4.54 -14.72
CA ASN A 169 -6.82 5.81 -15.05
C ASN A 169 -5.39 5.85 -14.49
N ASN A 170 -4.41 5.63 -15.38
CA ASN A 170 -2.99 5.69 -15.07
C ASN A 170 -2.61 7.01 -14.39
N ASP A 171 -3.02 8.12 -14.98
CA ASP A 171 -2.60 9.46 -14.58
C ASP A 171 -3.14 9.82 -13.19
N SER A 172 -4.36 9.38 -12.88
CA SER A 172 -4.96 9.52 -11.55
C SER A 172 -4.13 8.81 -10.48
N ASN A 173 -3.77 7.54 -10.71
CA ASN A 173 -2.93 6.81 -9.76
C ASN A 173 -1.52 7.38 -9.66
N PHE A 174 -0.91 7.76 -10.78
CA PHE A 174 0.40 8.39 -10.79
C PHE A 174 0.43 9.66 -9.91
N LEU A 175 -0.61 10.48 -9.98
CA LEU A 175 -0.74 11.68 -9.14
C LEU A 175 -0.88 11.36 -7.64
N CYS A 176 -1.42 10.20 -7.25
CA CYS A 176 -1.40 9.73 -5.86
C CYS A 176 0.04 9.57 -5.36
N PHE A 177 0.86 8.86 -6.13
CA PHE A 177 2.27 8.63 -5.81
C PHE A 177 3.09 9.93 -5.80
N VAL A 178 2.82 10.84 -6.75
CA VAL A 178 3.40 12.19 -6.75
C VAL A 178 3.01 12.95 -5.49
N SER A 179 1.74 12.91 -5.08
CA SER A 179 1.28 13.56 -3.85
C SER A 179 2.00 13.03 -2.61
N GLU A 180 2.22 11.73 -2.53
CA GLU A 180 2.94 11.12 -1.40
C GLU A 180 4.39 11.63 -1.34
N LYS A 181 5.11 11.65 -2.47
CA LYS A 181 6.43 12.30 -2.56
C LYS A 181 6.40 13.75 -2.08
N GLN A 182 5.43 14.54 -2.53
CA GLN A 182 5.30 15.94 -2.12
C GLN A 182 5.02 16.09 -0.62
N ASN A 183 4.24 15.18 -0.02
CA ASN A 183 4.02 15.17 1.42
C ASN A 183 5.32 14.89 2.19
N ILE A 184 6.17 13.97 1.73
CA ILE A 184 7.49 13.70 2.32
C ILE A 184 8.37 14.96 2.26
N LEU A 185 8.34 15.67 1.13
CA LEU A 185 9.03 16.95 0.95
C LEU A 185 8.36 18.12 1.68
N LYS A 186 7.27 17.88 2.43
CA LYS A 186 6.49 18.88 3.17
C LYS A 186 5.84 19.95 2.27
N ASN A 187 5.69 19.67 0.97
CA ASN A 187 5.03 20.52 -0.02
C ASN A 187 3.51 20.24 -0.03
N TYR A 188 2.84 20.47 1.11
CA TYR A 188 1.45 20.06 1.31
C TYR A 188 0.44 20.69 0.33
N SER A 189 0.72 21.91 -0.16
CA SER A 189 -0.13 22.57 -1.16
C SER A 189 -0.08 21.86 -2.51
N GLN A 190 1.11 21.45 -2.95
CA GLN A 190 1.30 20.71 -4.20
C GLN A 190 0.73 19.30 -4.08
N ALA A 191 0.95 18.62 -2.95
CA ALA A 191 0.35 17.33 -2.66
C ALA A 191 -1.19 17.38 -2.78
N LEU A 192 -1.82 18.36 -2.13
CA LEU A 192 -3.27 18.56 -2.22
C LEU A 192 -3.74 18.85 -3.65
N GLN A 193 -2.98 19.62 -4.42
CA GLN A 193 -3.30 19.91 -5.82
C GLN A 193 -3.25 18.64 -6.68
N SER A 194 -2.20 17.82 -6.54
CA SER A 194 -2.10 16.53 -7.22
C SER A 194 -3.27 15.61 -6.89
N LEU A 195 -3.69 15.54 -5.62
CA LEU A 195 -4.84 14.71 -5.21
C LEU A 195 -6.17 15.20 -5.77
N LYS A 196 -6.39 16.52 -5.85
CA LYS A 196 -7.59 17.07 -6.49
C LYS A 196 -7.62 16.70 -7.97
N GLN A 197 -6.51 16.90 -8.67
CA GLN A 197 -6.36 16.51 -10.08
C GLN A 197 -6.57 15.00 -10.28
N ALA A 198 -6.05 14.16 -9.38
CA ALA A 198 -6.26 12.72 -9.43
C ALA A 198 -7.74 12.34 -9.37
N VAL A 199 -8.49 12.94 -8.44
CA VAL A 199 -9.94 12.73 -8.30
C VAL A 199 -10.73 13.30 -9.48
N ASP A 200 -10.29 14.41 -10.07
CA ASP A 200 -10.93 15.00 -11.26
C ASP A 200 -10.73 14.11 -12.50
N LEU A 201 -9.56 13.48 -12.64
CA LEU A 201 -9.24 12.54 -13.71
C LEU A 201 -9.99 11.21 -13.58
N ASP A 202 -10.16 10.74 -12.34
CA ASP A 202 -10.91 9.52 -12.05
C ASP A 202 -11.68 9.68 -10.74
N VAL A 203 -12.97 9.98 -10.90
CA VAL A 203 -13.90 10.17 -9.80
C VAL A 203 -14.16 8.88 -9.02
N SER A 204 -13.78 7.72 -9.55
CA SER A 204 -13.88 6.40 -8.94
C SER A 204 -12.56 5.87 -8.37
N ASN A 205 -11.47 6.65 -8.40
CA ASN A 205 -10.21 6.23 -7.81
C ASN A 205 -10.28 6.24 -6.27
N SER A 206 -10.48 5.05 -5.67
CA SER A 206 -10.55 4.91 -4.20
C SER A 206 -9.27 5.37 -3.50
N THR A 207 -8.10 5.16 -4.11
CA THR A 207 -6.82 5.57 -3.53
C THR A 207 -6.73 7.09 -3.47
N ALA A 208 -7.06 7.78 -4.58
CA ALA A 208 -7.07 9.23 -4.64
C ALA A 208 -8.08 9.84 -3.64
N LEU A 209 -9.28 9.27 -3.56
CA LEU A 209 -10.33 9.70 -2.64
C LEU A 209 -9.90 9.54 -1.17
N ASN A 210 -9.32 8.40 -0.80
CA ASN A 210 -8.78 8.18 0.55
C ASN A 210 -7.68 9.19 0.90
N LEU A 211 -6.71 9.39 0.00
CA LEU A 211 -5.60 10.31 0.22
C LEU A 211 -6.07 11.77 0.31
N LEU A 212 -7.03 12.18 -0.53
CA LEU A 212 -7.64 13.52 -0.46
C LEU A 212 -8.42 13.70 0.84
N GLY A 213 -9.18 12.68 1.27
CA GLY A 213 -9.83 12.65 2.58
C GLY A 213 -8.83 12.81 3.73
N ALA A 214 -7.67 12.15 3.66
CA ALA A 214 -6.59 12.26 4.64
C ALA A 214 -6.00 13.69 4.68
N ALA A 215 -5.72 14.28 3.52
CA ALA A 215 -5.23 15.65 3.43
C ALA A 215 -6.22 16.65 4.04
N MET A 216 -7.52 16.52 3.72
CA MET A 216 -8.57 17.38 4.26
C MET A 216 -8.78 17.19 5.78
N ASN A 217 -8.70 15.95 6.27
CA ASN A 217 -8.76 15.66 7.71
C ASN A 217 -7.56 16.26 8.46
N GLY A 218 -6.37 16.22 7.87
CA GLY A 218 -5.18 16.91 8.41
C GLY A 218 -5.40 18.42 8.60
N GLN A 219 -6.24 19.03 7.76
CA GLN A 219 -6.64 20.44 7.86
C GLN A 219 -7.89 20.67 8.72
N ASN A 220 -8.41 19.63 9.39
CA ASN A 220 -9.68 19.62 10.12
C ASN A 220 -10.89 20.06 9.27
N SER A 221 -10.83 19.86 7.94
CA SER A 221 -11.94 20.19 7.05
C SER A 221 -13.02 19.09 7.09
N PRO A 222 -14.31 19.44 7.32
CA PRO A 222 -15.41 18.48 7.28
C PRO A 222 -15.65 17.89 5.88
N GLU A 223 -15.09 18.49 4.82
CA GLU A 223 -15.14 17.92 3.48
C GLU A 223 -14.49 16.53 3.39
N CYS A 224 -13.57 16.19 4.30
CA CYS A 224 -12.97 14.87 4.32
C CYS A 224 -14.01 13.73 4.39
N ILE A 225 -15.14 13.96 5.07
CA ILE A 225 -16.23 12.97 5.22
C ILE A 225 -16.71 12.53 3.85
N LYS A 226 -17.00 13.49 2.95
CA LYS A 226 -17.49 13.21 1.58
C LYS A 226 -16.52 12.31 0.82
N TYR A 227 -15.21 12.58 0.91
CA TYR A 227 -14.21 11.81 0.17
C TYR A 227 -14.01 10.40 0.76
N TYR A 228 -14.00 10.28 2.09
CA TYR A 228 -13.95 8.96 2.74
C TYR A 228 -15.20 8.13 2.46
N GLU A 229 -16.40 8.70 2.58
CA GLU A 229 -17.67 8.00 2.29
C GLU A 229 -17.71 7.50 0.85
N LYS A 230 -17.31 8.35 -0.11
CA LYS A 230 -17.21 7.94 -1.52
C LYS A 230 -16.16 6.84 -1.73
N CYS A 231 -15.00 6.94 -1.07
CA CYS A 231 -14.00 5.88 -1.13
C CYS A 231 -14.55 4.55 -0.60
N ILE A 232 -15.31 4.57 0.49
CA ILE A 232 -15.91 3.38 1.12
C ILE A 232 -17.02 2.80 0.25
N GLU A 233 -17.79 3.64 -0.44
CA GLU A 233 -18.80 3.20 -1.43
C GLU A 233 -18.16 2.40 -2.57
N ILE A 234 -17.03 2.89 -3.09
CA ILE A 234 -16.28 2.24 -4.18
C ILE A 234 -15.50 1.02 -3.67
N ASN A 235 -14.78 1.18 -2.56
CA ASN A 235 -13.98 0.14 -1.93
C ASN A 235 -14.38 -0.02 -0.46
N ASN A 236 -15.37 -0.89 -0.22
CA ASN A 236 -15.85 -1.23 1.12
C ASN A 236 -14.84 -2.00 1.99
N ARG A 237 -13.67 -2.34 1.45
CA ARG A 237 -12.54 -2.95 2.17
C ARG A 237 -11.41 -1.96 2.46
N SER A 238 -11.59 -0.66 2.18
CA SER A 238 -10.59 0.36 2.50
C SER A 238 -10.53 0.65 4.01
N PHE A 239 -9.75 -0.13 4.76
CA PHE A 239 -9.60 0.10 6.20
C PHE A 239 -8.96 1.48 6.52
N LEU A 240 -8.12 2.03 5.62
CA LEU A 240 -7.55 3.38 5.76
C LEU A 240 -8.64 4.44 5.77
N SER A 241 -9.66 4.31 4.91
CA SER A 241 -10.76 5.28 4.85
C SER A 241 -11.62 5.22 6.10
N PHE A 242 -11.94 4.01 6.58
CA PHE A 242 -12.64 3.86 7.86
C PHE A 242 -11.82 4.42 9.03
N ASN A 243 -10.52 4.15 9.09
CA ASN A 243 -9.62 4.72 10.11
C ASN A 243 -9.58 6.25 10.04
N GLY A 244 -9.39 6.80 8.84
CA GLY A 244 -9.34 8.23 8.59
C GLY A 244 -10.64 8.93 9.00
N LEU A 245 -11.78 8.38 8.61
CA LEU A 245 -13.10 8.88 9.00
C LEU A 245 -13.33 8.78 10.52
N GLY A 246 -12.96 7.65 11.14
CA GLY A 246 -13.01 7.47 12.58
C GLY A 246 -12.15 8.48 13.33
N ASN A 247 -10.94 8.78 12.83
CA ASN A 247 -10.07 9.81 13.39
C ASN A 247 -10.69 11.21 13.30
N PHE A 248 -11.39 11.54 12.20
CA PHE A 248 -12.10 12.81 12.09
C PHE A 248 -13.25 12.91 13.11
N TYR A 249 -14.04 11.85 13.25
CA TYR A 249 -15.13 11.80 14.22
C TYR A 249 -14.63 11.85 15.66
N LEU A 250 -13.52 11.18 15.98
CA LEU A 250 -12.88 11.26 17.28
C LEU A 250 -12.45 12.71 17.60
N LYS A 251 -11.75 13.39 16.67
CA LYS A 251 -11.32 14.78 16.83
C LYS A 251 -12.48 15.77 17.02
N THR A 252 -13.64 15.45 16.43
CA THR A 252 -14.86 16.27 16.51
C THR A 252 -15.84 15.79 17.60
N ASN A 253 -15.39 14.92 18.51
CA ASN A 253 -16.17 14.36 19.62
C ASN A 253 -17.47 13.62 19.20
N GLN A 254 -17.54 13.12 17.97
CA GLN A 254 -18.64 12.28 17.49
C GLN A 254 -18.34 10.82 17.81
N PHE A 255 -18.44 10.47 19.09
CA PHE A 255 -17.88 9.24 19.62
C PHE A 255 -18.54 7.96 19.09
N GLU A 256 -19.86 7.91 18.95
CA GLU A 256 -20.53 6.72 18.39
C GLU A 256 -20.09 6.45 16.94
N LYS A 257 -20.05 7.50 16.09
CA LYS A 257 -19.62 7.37 14.70
C LYS A 257 -18.15 6.96 14.57
N ALA A 258 -17.29 7.46 15.46
CA ALA A 258 -15.89 7.05 15.51
C ALA A 258 -15.77 5.56 15.86
N GLU A 259 -16.55 5.08 16.82
CA GLU A 259 -16.56 3.67 17.23
C GLU A 259 -17.00 2.75 16.09
N ASP A 260 -18.05 3.13 15.35
CA ASP A 260 -18.53 2.37 14.18
C ASP A 260 -17.45 2.28 13.09
N CYS A 261 -16.81 3.40 12.76
CA CYS A 261 -15.75 3.45 11.77
C CYS A 261 -14.54 2.59 12.17
N TYR A 262 -14.07 2.72 13.42
CA TYR A 262 -12.96 1.91 13.91
C TYR A 262 -13.30 0.42 13.96
N SER A 263 -14.53 0.07 14.34
CA SER A 263 -14.99 -1.31 14.36
C SER A 263 -15.00 -1.93 12.96
N LYS A 264 -15.43 -1.17 11.94
CA LYS A 264 -15.38 -1.59 10.54
C LYS A 264 -13.95 -1.77 10.02
N ALA A 265 -13.04 -0.84 10.33
CA ALA A 265 -11.63 -0.99 9.97
C ALA A 265 -11.01 -2.26 10.59
N ILE A 266 -11.28 -2.53 11.86
CA ILE A 266 -10.82 -3.72 12.59
C ILE A 266 -11.41 -5.01 12.00
N GLU A 267 -12.69 -5.01 11.62
CA GLU A 267 -13.36 -6.17 10.99
C GLU A 267 -12.69 -6.58 9.66
N ILE A 268 -12.29 -5.60 8.85
CA ILE A 268 -11.63 -5.82 7.56
C ILE A 268 -10.29 -6.55 7.77
N ASN A 269 -9.42 -5.96 8.60
CA ASN A 269 -8.09 -6.51 8.87
C ASN A 269 -7.65 -6.25 10.32
N PRO A 270 -7.89 -7.20 11.25
CA PRO A 270 -7.55 -7.03 12.65
C PRO A 270 -6.05 -6.84 12.89
N LYS A 271 -5.21 -7.56 12.14
CA LYS A 271 -3.75 -7.52 12.29
C LYS A 271 -3.19 -6.15 11.91
N ARG A 272 -3.62 -5.61 10.77
CA ARG A 272 -3.21 -4.28 10.28
C ARG A 272 -3.80 -3.13 11.12
N SER A 273 -4.95 -3.38 11.75
CA SER A 273 -5.66 -2.42 12.58
C SER A 273 -5.11 -2.29 14.00
N ALA A 274 -3.92 -2.82 14.31
CA ALA A 274 -3.32 -2.75 15.64
C ALA A 274 -3.44 -1.34 16.25
N LYS A 275 -2.92 -0.31 15.56
CA LYS A 275 -2.98 1.09 16.04
C LYS A 275 -4.41 1.63 16.21
N ILE A 276 -5.39 1.09 15.47
CA ILE A 276 -6.81 1.48 15.56
C ILE A 276 -7.42 1.00 16.88
N TYR A 277 -7.02 -0.17 17.39
CA TYR A 277 -7.44 -0.61 18.73
C TYR A 277 -7.08 0.42 19.80
N LYS A 278 -5.90 1.02 19.73
CA LYS A 278 -5.49 2.08 20.68
C LYS A 278 -6.39 3.32 20.59
N ASN A 279 -6.76 3.74 19.38
CA ASN A 279 -7.66 4.87 19.18
C ASN A 279 -9.08 4.58 19.70
N ARG A 280 -9.59 3.36 19.46
CA ARG A 280 -10.90 2.94 19.95
C ARG A 280 -10.92 2.74 21.47
N ALA A 281 -9.81 2.29 22.07
CA ALA A 281 -9.66 2.25 23.52
C ALA A 281 -9.79 3.64 24.15
N TYR A 282 -9.02 4.61 23.64
CA TYR A 282 -9.08 6.01 24.09
C TYR A 282 -10.51 6.58 23.99
N LEU A 283 -11.18 6.33 22.87
CA LEU A 283 -12.57 6.70 22.66
C LEU A 283 -13.50 6.09 23.72
N ARG A 284 -13.37 4.80 23.98
CA ARG A 284 -14.19 4.04 24.93
C ARG A 284 -13.98 4.51 26.38
N GLU A 285 -12.76 4.87 26.75
CA GLU A 285 -12.49 5.53 28.04
C GLU A 285 -13.26 6.85 28.18
N LYS A 286 -13.31 7.68 27.12
CA LYS A 286 -14.11 8.92 27.13
C LYS A 286 -15.61 8.68 27.29
N GLN A 287 -16.09 7.49 26.89
CA GLN A 287 -17.46 7.05 27.07
C GLN A 287 -17.68 6.24 28.38
N ASN A 288 -16.67 6.12 29.25
CA ASN A 288 -16.67 5.29 30.47
C ASN A 288 -16.88 3.79 30.23
N LYS A 289 -16.56 3.29 29.02
CA LYS A 289 -16.60 1.87 28.64
C LYS A 289 -15.25 1.19 28.95
N ASN A 290 -14.83 1.21 30.21
CA ASN A 290 -13.46 0.81 30.61
C ASN A 290 -13.13 -0.66 30.30
N SER A 291 -14.10 -1.57 30.43
CA SER A 291 -13.91 -2.99 30.07
C SER A 291 -13.57 -3.16 28.59
N ASP A 292 -14.31 -2.48 27.72
CA ASP A 292 -14.12 -2.56 26.27
C ASP A 292 -12.80 -1.90 25.85
N ALA A 293 -12.42 -0.80 26.50
CA ALA A 293 -11.14 -0.14 26.29
C ALA A 293 -9.96 -1.06 26.66
N LYS A 294 -10.06 -1.75 27.80
CA LYS A 294 -9.06 -2.71 28.26
C LYS A 294 -8.86 -3.86 27.27
N ASP A 295 -9.95 -4.37 26.68
CA ASP A 295 -9.87 -5.43 25.67
C ASP A 295 -9.28 -4.95 24.35
N ASP A 296 -9.54 -3.70 23.94
CA ASP A 296 -8.86 -3.09 22.80
C ASP A 296 -7.35 -2.96 23.03
N LEU A 297 -6.91 -2.50 24.21
CA LEU A 297 -5.48 -2.40 24.53
C LEU A 297 -4.78 -3.77 24.55
N LYS A 298 -5.46 -4.84 25.01
CA LYS A 298 -4.93 -6.21 24.90
C LYS A 298 -4.77 -6.63 23.44
N ASN A 299 -5.76 -6.32 22.58
CA ASN A 299 -5.68 -6.62 21.16
C ASN A 299 -4.58 -5.82 20.45
N TYR A 300 -4.34 -4.56 20.84
CA TYR A 300 -3.18 -3.78 20.37
C TYR A 300 -1.87 -4.54 20.63
N LEU A 301 -1.64 -4.98 21.87
CA LEU A 301 -0.43 -5.72 22.24
C LEU A 301 -0.35 -7.13 21.62
N LYS A 302 -1.49 -7.74 21.30
CA LYS A 302 -1.56 -9.02 20.58
C LYS A 302 -1.06 -8.87 19.14
N TYR A 303 -1.51 -7.85 18.42
CA TYR A 303 -1.19 -7.65 17.01
C TYR A 303 0.07 -6.81 16.78
N TYR A 304 0.52 -6.06 17.78
CA TYR A 304 1.78 -5.31 17.78
C TYR A 304 2.63 -5.69 19.00
N SER A 305 3.15 -6.92 18.98
CA SER A 305 3.84 -7.51 20.14
C SER A 305 5.10 -6.74 20.56
N LYS A 306 5.80 -6.15 19.59
CA LYS A 306 7.00 -5.32 19.76
C LYS A 306 6.70 -3.81 19.78
N ALA A 307 5.50 -3.41 20.17
CA ALA A 307 5.12 -2.00 20.28
C ALA A 307 6.12 -1.20 21.14
N PRO A 308 6.67 -0.07 20.66
CA PRO A 308 7.59 0.76 21.45
C PRO A 308 7.00 1.29 22.76
N ASP A 309 5.68 1.51 22.77
CA ASP A 309 4.90 1.99 23.91
C ASP A 309 4.31 0.87 24.77
N ARG A 310 4.76 -0.39 24.60
CA ARG A 310 4.20 -1.57 25.28
C ARG A 310 4.08 -1.39 26.79
N GLY A 311 5.12 -0.91 27.47
CA GLY A 311 5.10 -0.74 28.93
C GLY A 311 4.05 0.27 29.40
N ILE A 312 3.79 1.32 28.60
CA ILE A 312 2.74 2.32 28.88
C ILE A 312 1.37 1.67 28.73
N ILE A 313 1.17 0.88 27.68
CA ILE A 313 -0.12 0.20 27.44
C ILE A 313 -0.39 -0.86 28.50
N GLU A 314 0.61 -1.62 28.93
CA GLU A 314 0.47 -2.59 30.03
C GLU A 314 0.09 -1.91 31.35
N GLN A 315 0.60 -0.70 31.61
CA GLN A 315 0.19 0.09 32.76
C GLN A 315 -1.26 0.57 32.64
N ALA A 316 -1.66 1.13 31.48
CA ALA A 316 -3.03 1.55 31.24
C ALA A 316 -4.04 0.40 31.42
N ILE A 317 -3.71 -0.81 30.95
CA ILE A 317 -4.53 -2.02 31.16
C ILE A 317 -4.72 -2.35 32.65
N ARG A 318 -3.73 -2.04 33.52
CA ARG A 318 -3.85 -2.27 34.98
C ARG A 318 -4.72 -1.21 35.66
N GLU A 319 -4.74 0.00 35.13
CA GLU A 319 -5.45 1.15 35.70
C GLU A 319 -6.94 1.18 35.30
N LEU A 320 -7.29 0.62 34.15
CA LEU A 320 -8.67 0.38 33.68
C LEU A 320 -9.32 -0.83 34.35
#